data_AF-A0A531L650-F1
#
_entry.id   AF-A0A531L650-F1
#
_cell.length_a   1.000
_cell.length_b   1.000
_cell.length_c   1.000
_cell.angle_alpha   90.00
_cell.angle_beta   90.00
_cell.angle_gamma   90.00
#
_symmetry.space_group_name_H-M   'P 1'
#
loop_
_entity.id
_entity.type
_entity.pdbx_description
1 polymer ?
#
loop_
_entity_poly.entity_id
_entity_poly.type
_entity_poly.pdbx_seq_one_letter_code
_entity_poly.pdbx_strand_id
1 'polypeptide(L)' 'ADPVRLPDGFVVTAETEEGVIMAFEHSKEPIAAVQFHPESIMTLGHNAGMRMIENIVAHLPRKAKEKAA' A
#
# COMPACT_ATOMS: atom_id res chain seq x y z
N ALA A 1 10.68 17.55 -2.43
CA ALA A 1 10.02 16.98 -3.61
C ALA A 1 8.68 17.67 -3.74
N ASP A 2 8.30 18.09 -4.93
CA ASP A 2 6.96 18.65 -5.18
C ASP A 2 5.93 17.60 -4.73
N PRO A 3 4.97 17.90 -3.83
CA PRO A 3 3.89 16.98 -3.51
C PRO A 3 2.99 16.87 -4.74
N VAL A 4 3.44 16.10 -5.72
CA VAL A 4 2.64 15.70 -6.87
C VAL A 4 1.47 14.94 -6.28
N ARG A 5 0.31 15.59 -6.25
CA ARG A 5 -0.95 14.93 -5.91
C ARG A 5 -1.06 13.68 -6.78
N LEU A 6 -1.36 12.55 -6.14
CA LEU A 6 -1.61 11.32 -6.87
C LEU A 6 -2.70 11.57 -7.91
N PRO A 7 -2.63 10.90 -9.08
CA PRO A 7 -3.71 10.95 -10.06
C PRO A 7 -5.05 10.56 -9.43
N ASP A 8 -6.13 11.04 -10.03
CA ASP A 8 -7.49 10.67 -9.63
C ASP A 8 -7.65 9.15 -9.59
N GLY A 9 -8.38 8.67 -8.58
CA GLY A 9 -8.61 7.24 -8.36
C GLY A 9 -7.64 6.59 -7.38
N PHE A 10 -6.57 7.26 -6.96
CA PHE A 10 -5.73 6.82 -5.83
C PHE A 10 -6.09 7.52 -4.54
N VAL A 11 -6.04 6.78 -3.44
CA VAL A 11 -6.32 7.24 -2.08
C VAL A 11 -5.07 7.05 -1.25
N VAL A 12 -4.60 8.13 -0.61
CA VAL A 12 -3.47 8.05 0.31
C VAL A 12 -3.89 7.33 1.59
N THR A 13 -3.09 6.35 2.01
CA THR A 13 -3.37 5.52 3.20
C THR A 13 -2.33 5.68 4.30
N ALA A 14 -1.18 6.30 4.01
CA ALA A 14 -0.19 6.70 5.02
C ALA A 14 0.62 7.92 4.55
N GLU A 15 0.88 8.85 5.47
CA GLU A 15 1.70 10.06 5.26
C GLU A 15 2.62 10.29 6.47
N THR A 16 3.75 10.99 6.27
CA THR A 16 4.56 11.52 7.38
C THR A 16 3.96 12.82 7.92
N GLU A 17 4.46 13.30 9.06
CA GLU A 17 4.01 14.58 9.64
C GLU A 17 4.27 15.78 8.70
N GLU A 18 5.28 15.67 7.86
CA GLU A 18 5.63 16.66 6.83
C GLU A 18 4.83 16.50 5.53
N GLY A 19 3.88 15.57 5.48
CA GLY A 19 3.00 15.34 4.34
C GLY A 19 3.62 14.51 3.20
N VAL A 20 4.66 13.72 3.49
CA VAL A 20 5.23 12.80 2.51
C VAL A 20 4.36 11.55 2.41
N ILE A 21 3.84 11.25 1.22
CA ILE A 21 3.03 10.05 0.97
C ILE A 21 3.91 8.80 1.12
N MET A 22 3.54 7.93 2.06
CA MET A 22 4.25 6.67 2.36
C MET A 22 3.52 5.44 1.84
N ALA A 23 2.20 5.51 1.68
CA ALA A 23 1.39 4.44 1.11
C ALA A 23 0.13 4.98 0.44
N PHE A 24 -0.34 4.29 -0.59
CA PHE A 24 -1.60 4.59 -1.26
C PHE A 24 -2.21 3.34 -1.89
N GLU A 25 -3.50 3.39 -2.17
CA GLU A 25 -4.21 2.34 -2.91
C GLU A 25 -5.13 2.92 -3.98
N HIS A 26 -5.41 2.14 -5.02
CA HIS A 26 -6.42 2.51 -6.00
C HIS A 26 -7.82 2.25 -5.41
N SER A 27 -8.71 3.21 -5.57
CA SER A 27 -10.11 3.18 -5.11
C SER A 27 -10.98 2.08 -5.72
N LYS A 28 -10.51 1.40 -6.78
CA LYS A 28 -11.31 0.49 -7.62
C LYS A 28 -10.50 -0.71 -8.09
N GLU A 29 -9.23 -0.50 -8.44
CA GLU A 29 -8.33 -1.57 -8.85
C GLU A 29 -7.68 -2.23 -7.63
N PRO A 30 -7.33 -3.52 -7.71
CA PRO A 30 -6.58 -4.23 -6.66
C PRO A 30 -5.10 -3.83 -6.67
N ILE A 31 -4.82 -2.55 -6.51
CA ILE A 31 -3.48 -1.96 -6.58
C ILE A 31 -3.23 -1.22 -5.28
N ALA A 32 -2.12 -1.54 -4.62
CA ALA A 32 -1.61 -0.82 -3.45
C ALA A 32 -0.09 -0.67 -3.57
N ALA A 33 0.45 0.41 -3.02
CA ALA A 33 1.88 0.70 -3.03
C ALA A 33 2.32 1.23 -1.66
N VAL A 34 3.57 0.93 -1.31
CA VAL A 34 4.27 1.42 -0.12
C VAL A 34 5.65 1.92 -0.53
N GLN A 35 6.13 2.97 0.13
CA GLN A 35 7.41 3.59 -0.21
C GLN A 35 8.62 2.82 0.37
N PHE A 36 8.46 2.20 1.54
CA PHE A 36 9.49 1.35 2.15
C PHE A 36 9.60 0.01 1.42
N HIS A 37 10.65 -0.75 1.70
CA HIS A 37 10.84 -2.08 1.11
C HIS A 37 10.43 -3.13 2.16
N PRO A 38 9.26 -3.79 2.01
CA PRO A 38 8.78 -4.76 2.99
C PRO A 38 9.78 -5.91 3.22
N GLU A 39 10.56 -6.24 2.20
CA GLU A 39 11.62 -7.24 2.24
C GLU A 39 12.77 -6.85 3.19
N SER A 40 13.17 -5.57 3.24
CA SER A 40 14.29 -5.13 4.09
C SER A 40 13.90 -5.00 5.55
N ILE A 41 12.61 -4.88 5.86
CA ILE A 41 12.06 -4.81 7.21
C ILE A 41 11.63 -6.19 7.75
N MET A 42 11.92 -7.27 7.03
CA MET A 42 11.67 -8.64 7.51
C MET A 42 12.48 -8.99 8.75
N THR A 43 13.64 -8.32 8.95
CA THR A 43 14.52 -8.48 10.11
C THR A 43 14.23 -7.49 11.25
N LEU A 44 13.42 -6.46 11.00
CA LEU A 44 12.92 -5.55 12.02
C LEU A 44 11.87 -6.27 12.89
N GLY A 45 11.80 -5.89 14.16
CA GLY A 45 11.02 -6.61 15.17
C GLY A 45 9.56 -6.90 14.78
N HIS A 46 9.00 -7.95 15.37
CA HIS A 46 7.60 -8.38 15.19
C HIS A 46 7.20 -8.88 13.80
N ASN A 47 8.16 -9.23 12.92
CA ASN A 47 7.88 -9.75 11.57
C ASN A 47 6.97 -8.81 10.74
N ALA A 48 7.12 -7.50 10.94
CA ALA A 48 6.25 -6.51 10.31
C ALA A 48 6.23 -6.62 8.78
N GLY A 49 7.41 -6.84 8.16
CA GLY A 49 7.52 -7.05 6.71
C GLY A 49 6.72 -8.26 6.21
N MET A 50 6.83 -9.40 6.90
CA MET A 50 6.09 -10.61 6.53
C MET A 50 4.57 -10.41 6.64
N ARG A 51 4.09 -9.79 7.71
CA ARG A 51 2.66 -9.50 7.88
C ARG A 51 2.11 -8.59 6.78
N MET A 52 2.89 -7.61 6.34
CA MET A 52 2.50 -6.74 5.22
C MET A 52 2.36 -7.53 3.92
N ILE A 53 3.32 -8.41 3.63
CA ILE A 53 3.27 -9.29 2.44
C ILE A 53 2.07 -10.24 2.51
N GLU A 54 1.84 -10.89 3.65
CA GLU A 54 0.68 -11.75 3.88
C GLU A 54 -0.65 -11.02 3.62
N ASN A 55 -0.77 -9.80 4.15
CA ASN A 55 -1.95 -8.98 3.94
C ASN A 55 -2.16 -8.65 2.45
N ILE A 56 -1.11 -8.30 1.71
CA ILE A 56 -1.20 -8.01 0.27
C ILE A 56 -1.69 -9.24 -0.50
N VAL A 57 -1.09 -10.41 -0.24
CA VAL A 57 -1.45 -11.67 -0.92
C VAL A 57 -2.88 -12.10 -0.59
N ALA A 58 -3.33 -11.92 0.65
CA ALA A 58 -4.67 -12.30 1.07
C ALA A 58 -5.77 -11.37 0.55
N HIS A 59 -5.52 -10.06 0.48
CA HIS A 59 -6.61 -9.07 0.30
C HIS A 59 -6.69 -8.46 -1.10
N LEU A 60 -5.58 -8.28 -1.82
CA LEU A 60 -5.63 -7.70 -3.17
C LEU A 60 -6.40 -8.58 -4.18
N PRO A 61 -6.20 -9.91 -4.23
CA PRO A 61 -6.96 -10.77 -5.14
C PRO A 61 -8.46 -10.81 -4.83
N ARG A 62 -8.85 -10.61 -3.56
CA ARG A 62 -10.27 -10.54 -3.17
C ARG A 62 -10.94 -9.29 -3.74
N LYS A 63 -10.32 -8.11 -3.61
CA LYS A 63 -10.79 -6.88 -4.26
C LYS A 63 -10.93 -7.06 -5.77
N ALA A 64 -9.99 -7.79 -6.40
CA ALA A 64 -10.06 -8.09 -7.84
C ALA A 64 -11.29 -8.93 -8.22
N LYS A 65 -11.60 -9.97 -7.42
CA LYS A 65 -12.76 -10.85 -7.65
C LYS A 65 -14.10 -10.13 -7.42
N GLU A 66 -14.20 -9.31 -6.39
CA GLU A 66 -15.38 -8.49 -6.11
C GLU A 66 -15.70 -7.51 -7.25
N LYS A 67 -14.67 -6.98 -7.91
CA LYS A 67 -14.85 -6.11 -9.10
C LYS A 67 -15.30 -6.87 -10.35
N ALA A 68 -14.93 -8.15 -10.47
CA ALA A 68 -15.23 -8.98 -11.63
C ALA A 68 -16.61 -9.66 -11.57
N ALA A 69 -17.27 -9.62 -10.40
CA ALA A 69 -18.62 -10.12 -10.15
C ALA A 69 -19.67 -9.01 -10.36
#